data_AF-A0A1C4WEN7-F1
#
_entry.id   AF-A0A1C4WEN7-F1
#
_cell.length_a   1.000
_cell.length_b   1.000
_cell.length_c   1.000
_cell.angle_alpha   90.00
_cell.angle_beta   90.00
_cell.angle_gamma   90.00
#
_symmetry.space_group_name_H-M   'P 1'
#
loop_
_entity.id
_entity.type
_entity.pdbx_description
1 polymer ?
#
loop_
_entity_poly.entity_id
_entity_poly.type
_entity_poly.pdbx_seq_one_letter_code
_entity_poly.pdbx_strand_id
1 'polypeptide(L)' 'MRSVEPVSVGWVFRPERADNVEEHVGKQVRSVGSAVDEGGRVDVVLSDGARVRAYRHEVVPG' A
#
# COMPACT_ATOMS: atom_id res chain seq x y z
N MET A 1 6.61 -7.23 34.86
CA MET A 1 5.64 -7.07 33.75
C MET A 1 6.43 -6.84 32.47
N ARG A 2 6.34 -7.72 31.46
CA ARG A 2 6.90 -7.43 30.14
C ARG A 2 6.01 -6.38 29.49
N SER A 3 6.59 -5.24 29.13
CA SER A 3 5.90 -4.25 28.30
C SER A 3 5.64 -4.90 26.94
N VAL A 4 4.37 -5.08 26.57
CA VAL A 4 4.02 -5.48 25.21
C VAL A 4 4.05 -4.19 24.41
N GLU A 5 5.17 -3.93 23.77
CA GLU A 5 5.24 -2.83 22.82
C GLU A 5 4.24 -3.11 21.69
N PRO A 6 3.37 -2.15 21.33
CA PRO A 6 2.43 -2.36 20.25
C PRO A 6 3.22 -2.66 18.98
N VAL A 7 2.90 -3.79 18.35
CA VAL A 7 3.44 -4.11 17.03
C VAL A 7 2.85 -3.09 16.06
N SER A 8 3.71 -2.22 15.52
CA SER A 8 3.34 -1.33 14.42
C SER A 8 3.05 -2.18 13.18
N VAL A 9 1.78 -2.51 12.97
CA VAL A 9 1.27 -3.11 11.73
C VAL A 9 1.34 -2.04 10.64
N GLY A 10 2.38 -2.15 9.81
CA GLY A 10 2.51 -1.35 8.60
C GLY A 10 1.51 -1.79 7.53
N TRP A 11 1.39 -1.02 6.46
CA TRP A 11 0.61 -1.37 5.28
C TRP A 11 1.55 -1.86 4.19
N VAL A 12 1.16 -2.87 3.43
CA VAL A 12 1.92 -3.39 2.27
C VAL A 12 1.08 -3.35 1.01
N PHE A 13 1.75 -3.11 -0.11
CA PHE A 13 1.11 -3.13 -1.41
C PHE A 13 1.08 -4.56 -1.99
N ARG A 14 -0.11 -5.07 -2.30
CA ARG A 14 -0.37 -6.39 -2.89
C ARG A 14 -1.39 -6.27 -4.03
N PRO A 15 -0.96 -5.92 -5.25
CA PRO A 15 -1.85 -5.81 -6.40
C PRO A 15 -2.45 -7.17 -6.77
N GLU A 16 -3.75 -7.19 -7.11
CA GLU A 16 -4.43 -8.40 -7.62
C GLU A 16 -4.33 -8.52 -9.14
N ARG A 17 -4.15 -7.39 -9.84
CA ARG A 17 -4.02 -7.35 -11.31
C ARG A 17 -2.67 -6.74 -11.69
N ALA A 18 -1.79 -7.61 -12.18
CA ALA A 18 -0.46 -7.26 -12.66
C ALA A 18 -0.52 -6.59 -14.04
N ASP A 19 -0.72 -5.27 -14.05
CA ASP A 19 -0.29 -4.45 -15.18
C ASP A 19 0.79 -3.49 -14.66
N ASN A 20 2.06 -3.81 -14.93
CA ASN A 20 3.24 -2.95 -14.75
C ASN A 20 3.62 -2.54 -13.31
N VAL A 21 3.08 -3.21 -12.27
CA VAL A 21 3.36 -2.88 -10.86
C VAL A 21 3.89 -4.06 -10.02
N GLU A 22 4.24 -5.19 -10.66
CA GLU A 22 4.75 -6.39 -9.97
C GLU A 22 6.05 -6.13 -9.19
N GLU A 23 6.91 -5.24 -9.71
CA GLU A 23 8.15 -4.83 -9.03
C GLU A 23 7.92 -4.10 -7.70
N HIS A 24 6.67 -3.79 -7.37
CA HIS A 24 6.27 -3.07 -6.17
C HIS A 24 5.56 -3.97 -5.15
N VAL A 25 5.31 -5.25 -5.47
CA VAL A 25 4.65 -6.21 -4.59
C VAL A 25 5.41 -6.36 -3.27
N GLY A 26 4.69 -6.31 -2.16
CA GLY A 26 5.22 -6.48 -0.81
C GLY A 26 5.94 -5.24 -0.24
N LYS A 27 6.09 -4.16 -1.02
CA LYS A 27 6.67 -2.92 -0.51
C LYS A 27 5.75 -2.28 0.53
N GLN A 28 6.38 -1.66 1.53
CA GLN A 28 5.66 -0.91 2.57
C GLN A 28 5.01 0.33 1.94
N VAL A 29 3.77 0.59 2.33
CA VAL A 29 3.01 1.78 1.93
C VAL A 29 3.31 2.89 2.92
N ARG A 30 3.79 4.01 2.38
CA ARG A 30 4.06 5.23 3.14
C ARG A 30 2.80 6.08 3.30
N SER A 31 2.00 6.21 2.25
CA SER A 31 0.75 6.98 2.30
C SER A 31 -0.20 6.58 1.19
N VAL A 32 -1.51 6.71 1.46
CA VAL A 32 -2.59 6.49 0.49
C VAL A 32 -3.35 7.81 0.30
N GLY A 33 -3.57 8.20 -0.95
CA GLY A 33 -4.36 9.37 -1.31
C GLY A 33 -5.84 9.20 -0.97
N SER A 34 -6.50 10.31 -0.61
CA SER A 34 -7.93 10.32 -0.31
C SER A 34 -8.80 10.33 -1.58
N ALA A 35 -8.30 10.94 -2.65
CA ALA A 35 -9.00 11.07 -3.92
C ALA A 35 -8.97 9.77 -4.73
N VAL A 36 -10.11 9.46 -5.33
CA VAL A 36 -10.32 8.29 -6.21
C VAL A 36 -10.48 8.81 -7.65
N ASP A 37 -9.86 8.15 -8.63
CA ASP A 37 -10.11 8.47 -10.05
C ASP A 37 -11.43 7.89 -10.57
N GLU A 38 -11.74 8.20 -11.84
CA GLU A 38 -12.88 7.65 -12.59
C GLU A 38 -12.87 6.11 -12.64
N GLY A 39 -11.70 5.47 -12.49
CA GLY A 39 -11.52 4.02 -12.49
C GLY A 39 -11.59 3.37 -11.10
N GLY A 40 -11.86 4.13 -10.04
CA GLY A 40 -11.95 3.62 -8.67
C GLY A 40 -10.61 3.44 -7.95
N ARG A 41 -9.50 3.95 -8.50
CA ARG A 41 -8.15 3.79 -7.95
C ARG A 41 -7.71 5.03 -7.16
N VAL A 42 -6.79 4.84 -6.23
CA VAL A 42 -6.15 5.88 -5.41
C VAL A 42 -4.65 5.94 -5.68
N ASP A 43 -4.04 7.09 -5.40
CA ASP A 43 -2.58 7.20 -5.36
C ASP A 43 -2.03 6.47 -4.14
N VAL A 44 -1.03 5.62 -4.34
CA VAL A 44 -0.29 4.96 -3.26
C VAL A 44 1.18 5.33 -3.39
N VAL A 45 1.75 5.88 -2.32
CA VAL A 45 3.18 6.18 -2.22
C VAL A 45 3.83 5.08 -1.40
N LEU A 46 4.83 4.43 -1.97
CA LEU A 46 5.60 3.36 -1.34
C LEU A 46 6.76 3.93 -0.53
N SER A 47 7.36 3.10 0.33
CA SER A 47 8.46 3.49 1.21
C SER A 47 9.72 3.94 0.46
N ASP A 48 9.92 3.45 -0.76
CA ASP A 48 11.02 3.85 -1.66
C ASP A 48 10.72 5.13 -2.46
N GLY A 49 9.54 5.72 -2.26
CA GLY A 49 9.09 6.93 -2.96
C GLY A 49 8.38 6.66 -4.28
N ALA A 50 8.29 5.41 -4.74
CA ALA A 50 7.52 5.06 -5.92
C ALA A 50 6.04 5.40 -5.73
N ARG A 51 5.38 5.81 -6.82
CA ARG A 51 3.96 6.17 -6.83
C ARG A 51 3.23 5.26 -7.80
N VAL A 52 2.19 4.60 -7.29
CA VAL A 52 1.36 3.68 -8.08
C VAL A 52 -0.11 4.06 -7.98
N ARG A 53 -0.89 3.70 -9.00
CA ARG A 53 -2.36 3.81 -8.98
C ARG A 53 -2.95 2.43 -8.70
N ALA A 54 -3.62 2.29 -7.57
CA ALA A 54 -4.11 0.99 -7.10
C ALA A 54 -5.50 1.11 -6.46
N TYR A 55 -6.22 0.00 -6.37
CA TYR A 55 -7.43 -0.07 -5.56
C TYR A 55 -7.07 -0.13 -4.08
N ARG A 56 -7.98 0.37 -3.22
CA ARG A 56 -7.76 0.36 -1.76
C ARG A 56 -7.61 -1.05 -1.19
N HIS A 57 -8.25 -2.07 -1.79
CA HIS A 57 -8.13 -3.46 -1.35
C HIS A 57 -6.76 -4.07 -1.67
N GLU A 58 -5.95 -3.44 -2.53
CA GLU A 58 -4.58 -3.85 -2.83
C GLU A 58 -3.58 -3.29 -1.79
N VAL A 59 -4.05 -2.53 -0.80
CA VAL A 59 -3.26 -2.08 0.35
C VAL A 59 -3.74 -2.86 1.58
N VAL A 60 -2.90 -3.78 2.07
CA VAL A 60 -3.29 -4.73 3.13
C VAL A 60 -2.38 -4.60 4.36
N PRO A 61 -2.81 -5.03 5.55
CA PRO A 61 -1.93 -5.11 6.71
C PRO A 61 -0.71 -5.99 6.41
N GLY A 62 0.48 -5.51 6.80
CA GLY A 62 1.76 -6.19 6.67
C GLY A 62 2.12 -7.06 7.87
#